data_AF-A0A9D3P173-F1
#
_entry.id   AF-A0A9D3P173-F1
#
_cell.length_a   1.000
_cell.length_b   1.000
_cell.length_c   1.000
_cell.angle_alpha   90.00
_cell.angle_beta   90.00
_cell.angle_gamma   90.00
#
_symmetry.space_group_name_H-M   'P 1'
#
loop_
_entity.id
_entity.type
_entity.pdbx_description
1 polymer ?
#
loop_
_entity_poly.entity_id
_entity_poly.type
_entity_poly.pdbx_seq_one_letter_code
_entity_poly.pdbx_strand_id
1 'polypeptide(L)'
;MEGPDFSAITSRPELIEFEGITMIHYFTDDWENLQKFQARPDDILIATYPKAGTTWVSYILDLLYFGNTAPERQSSMPIFLRVPFLEAVFPNMPTGVELTNNLPTTPRLIKTHLPVQLVPKSFWEQNCKVVYVARNAKDNAVSYFHFERMNQIQPEPGDWNSYLQMFMDGKKVFGPWYDHVCGYWEKKQTYSNLHYMFFEDMVENTDREVERLCSFLGLSTPTDEREKITKNTHFDAMKQNKMTNYSTLTVMDFSISPFMRKGKVGDWKNHFTVAQNEQFDEHYKEKMKNTTLKFRTQI
;
A
#
# COMPACT_ATOMS: atom_id res chain seq x y z
N MET A 1 13.97 18.37 7.79
CA MET A 1 14.28 17.20 8.61
C MET A 1 15.09 16.24 7.76
N GLU A 2 16.29 15.89 8.22
CA GLU A 2 17.01 14.72 7.68
C GLU A 2 16.18 13.47 7.99
N GLY A 3 16.18 12.51 7.07
CA GLY A 3 15.43 11.27 7.24
C GLY A 3 16.02 10.38 8.35
N PRO A 4 15.32 9.30 8.72
CA PRO A 4 15.87 8.32 9.64
C PRO A 4 17.18 7.72 9.11
N ASP A 5 18.14 7.46 10.01
CA ASP A 5 19.42 6.88 9.66
C ASP A 5 19.32 5.36 9.49
N PHE A 6 19.57 4.88 8.27
CA PHE A 6 19.58 3.46 7.91
C PHE A 6 21.00 2.91 7.70
N SER A 7 22.04 3.63 8.13
CA SER A 7 23.45 3.21 7.99
C SER A 7 23.77 1.86 8.63
N ALA A 8 22.98 1.43 9.62
CA ALA A 8 23.10 0.13 10.28
C ALA A 8 22.62 -1.06 9.43
N ILE A 9 21.90 -0.82 8.32
CA ILE A 9 21.46 -1.88 7.40
C ILE A 9 22.64 -2.30 6.53
N THR A 10 23.29 -3.40 6.91
CA THR A 10 24.47 -3.94 6.24
C THR A 10 24.14 -5.04 5.23
N SER A 11 22.92 -5.60 5.28
CA SER A 11 22.46 -6.64 4.36
C SER A 11 20.94 -6.60 4.20
N ARG A 12 20.45 -7.17 3.09
CA ARG A 12 19.02 -7.32 2.83
C ARG A 12 18.41 -8.43 3.71
N PRO A 13 17.16 -8.28 4.19
CA PRO A 13 16.51 -9.28 5.02
C PRO A 13 16.21 -10.57 4.25
N GLU A 14 16.28 -11.70 4.94
CA GLU A 14 15.85 -12.99 4.41
C GLU A 14 14.34 -13.18 4.53
N LEU A 15 13.78 -13.94 3.59
CA LEU A 15 12.39 -14.38 3.63
C LEU A 15 12.20 -15.47 4.68
N ILE A 16 11.17 -15.33 5.50
CA ILE A 16 10.77 -16.33 6.49
C ILE A 16 9.31 -16.74 6.27
N GLU A 17 8.98 -17.98 6.66
CA GLU A 17 7.59 -18.38 6.82
C GLU A 17 7.10 -17.93 8.20
N PHE A 18 6.00 -17.19 8.23
CA PHE A 18 5.43 -16.65 9.46
C PHE A 18 3.91 -16.67 9.36
N GLU A 19 3.23 -17.40 10.25
CA GLU A 19 1.76 -17.56 10.24
C GLU A 19 1.21 -18.01 8.87
N GLY A 20 1.95 -18.89 8.18
CA GLY A 20 1.61 -19.39 6.84
C GLY A 20 1.81 -18.36 5.70
N ILE A 21 2.45 -17.23 5.97
CA ILE A 21 2.72 -16.15 5.02
C ILE A 21 4.23 -15.92 4.89
N THR A 22 4.69 -15.66 3.67
CA THR A 22 6.08 -15.23 3.44
C THR A 22 6.28 -13.80 3.91
N MET A 23 7.19 -13.59 4.87
CA MET A 23 7.43 -12.33 5.58
C MET A 23 8.94 -12.03 5.70
N ILE A 24 9.27 -10.91 6.34
CA ILE A 24 10.63 -10.53 6.77
C ILE A 24 10.57 -10.03 8.22
N HIS A 25 11.69 -10.09 8.94
CA HIS A 25 11.77 -9.72 10.36
C HIS A 25 11.22 -8.32 10.66
N TYR A 26 11.46 -7.34 9.79
CA TYR A 26 10.92 -5.98 9.90
C TYR A 26 9.39 -5.89 10.02
N PHE A 27 8.64 -6.95 9.71
CA PHE A 27 7.18 -6.99 9.83
C PHE A 27 6.68 -8.00 10.87
N THR A 28 7.59 -8.65 11.60
CA THR A 28 7.28 -9.71 12.56
C THR A 28 7.91 -9.49 13.94
N ASP A 29 8.92 -8.63 14.06
CA ASP A 29 9.66 -8.47 15.32
C ASP A 29 8.83 -7.86 16.46
N ASP A 30 7.82 -7.05 16.14
CA ASP A 30 6.90 -6.44 17.12
C ASP A 30 5.50 -7.08 17.10
N TRP A 31 5.43 -8.36 16.67
CA TRP A 31 4.17 -9.06 16.41
C TRP A 31 3.25 -9.10 17.63
N GLU A 32 3.79 -9.32 18.83
CA GLU A 32 2.96 -9.37 20.04
C GLU A 32 2.26 -8.04 20.33
N ASN A 33 2.96 -6.91 20.19
CA ASN A 33 2.37 -5.59 20.42
C ASN A 33 1.40 -5.23 19.30
N LEU A 34 1.72 -5.62 18.06
CA LEU A 34 0.81 -5.49 16.93
C LEU A 34 -0.50 -6.25 17.14
N GLN A 35 -0.44 -7.49 17.63
CA GLN A 35 -1.65 -8.27 17.95
C GLN A 35 -2.46 -7.66 19.11
N LYS A 36 -1.78 -7.03 20.09
CA LYS A 36 -2.41 -6.33 21.21
C LYS A 36 -2.87 -4.90 20.85
N PHE A 37 -2.61 -4.44 19.63
CA PHE A 37 -2.95 -3.09 19.18
C PHE A 37 -4.43 -2.77 19.40
N GLN A 38 -4.71 -1.59 19.96
CA GLN A 38 -6.07 -1.13 20.24
C GLN A 38 -6.46 -0.08 19.19
N ALA A 39 -7.23 -0.52 18.19
CA ALA A 39 -7.89 0.38 17.26
C ALA A 39 -8.92 1.27 18.00
N ARG A 40 -9.19 2.45 17.44
CA ARG A 40 -10.25 3.36 17.88
C ARG A 40 -11.42 3.28 16.89
N PRO A 41 -12.67 3.49 17.33
CA PRO A 41 -13.83 3.43 16.43
C PRO A 41 -13.74 4.36 15.20
N ASP A 42 -13.03 5.48 15.32
CA ASP A 42 -12.84 6.47 14.26
C ASP A 42 -11.59 6.23 13.40
N ASP A 43 -10.76 5.22 13.71
CA ASP A 43 -9.60 4.90 12.89
C ASP A 43 -9.99 4.52 11.45
N ILE A 44 -9.12 4.90 10.51
CA ILE A 44 -9.22 4.50 9.11
C ILE A 44 -8.01 3.66 8.76
N LEU A 45 -8.27 2.38 8.49
CA LEU A 45 -7.26 1.43 8.03
C LEU A 45 -7.16 1.45 6.51
N ILE A 46 -5.98 1.76 6.00
CA ILE A 46 -5.63 1.75 4.58
C ILE A 46 -4.88 0.45 4.31
N ALA A 47 -5.59 -0.50 3.72
CA ALA A 47 -5.06 -1.83 3.45
C ALA A 47 -4.80 -2.02 1.95
N THR A 48 -3.65 -2.59 1.60
CA THR A 48 -3.32 -2.85 0.19
C THR A 48 -2.33 -4.01 0.14
N TYR A 49 -2.36 -4.83 -0.90
CA TYR A 49 -1.15 -5.58 -1.25
C TYR A 49 -0.06 -4.57 -1.66
N PRO A 50 1.25 -4.81 -1.38
CA PRO A 50 2.31 -3.89 -1.77
C PRO A 50 2.16 -3.41 -3.21
N LYS A 51 2.42 -2.11 -3.43
CA LYS A 51 2.44 -1.47 -4.77
C LYS A 51 1.09 -1.38 -5.50
N ALA A 52 -0.02 -1.50 -4.77
CA ALA A 52 -1.36 -1.32 -5.32
C ALA A 52 -1.92 0.11 -5.26
N GLY A 53 -1.13 1.11 -4.81
CA GLY A 53 -1.58 2.51 -4.76
C GLY A 53 -1.68 3.11 -3.35
N THR A 54 -1.08 2.48 -2.35
CA THR A 54 -1.17 2.86 -0.93
C THR A 54 -0.83 4.33 -0.68
N THR A 55 0.32 4.81 -1.15
CA THR A 55 0.74 6.21 -0.98
C THR A 55 -0.25 7.19 -1.60
N TRP A 56 -0.88 6.81 -2.72
CA TRP A 56 -1.83 7.65 -3.41
C TRP A 56 -3.10 7.84 -2.59
N VAL A 57 -3.72 6.74 -2.15
CA VAL A 57 -4.92 6.80 -1.31
C VAL A 57 -4.63 7.38 0.08
N SER A 58 -3.45 7.12 0.65
CA SER A 58 -3.01 7.75 1.90
C SER A 58 -2.94 9.27 1.78
N TYR A 59 -2.43 9.80 0.68
CA TYR A 59 -2.34 11.24 0.49
C TYR A 59 -3.71 11.86 0.19
N ILE A 60 -4.57 11.17 -0.57
CA ILE A 60 -5.98 11.59 -0.76
C ILE A 60 -6.67 11.71 0.60
N LEU A 61 -6.58 10.69 1.46
CA LEU A 61 -7.20 10.69 2.78
C LEU A 61 -6.63 11.78 3.70
N ASP A 62 -5.32 11.99 3.72
CA ASP A 62 -4.70 13.06 4.53
C ASP A 62 -5.17 14.44 4.06
N LEU A 63 -5.32 14.67 2.75
CA LEU A 63 -5.87 15.92 2.22
C LEU A 63 -7.35 16.10 2.56
N LEU A 64 -8.16 15.04 2.46
CA LEU A 64 -9.59 15.09 2.80
C LEU A 64 -9.83 15.46 4.27
N TYR A 65 -9.05 14.91 5.20
CA TYR A 65 -9.23 15.14 6.63
C TYR A 65 -8.49 16.37 7.16
N PHE A 66 -7.30 16.66 6.61
CA PHE A 66 -6.38 17.62 7.20
C PHE A 66 -5.92 18.72 6.24
N GLY A 67 -6.32 18.66 4.96
CA GLY A 67 -5.89 19.61 3.95
C GLY A 67 -6.27 21.07 4.22
N ASN A 68 -7.37 21.28 4.95
CA ASN A 68 -7.86 22.60 5.35
C ASN A 68 -7.54 22.96 6.80
N THR A 69 -7.49 21.97 7.70
CA THR A 69 -7.31 22.19 9.14
C THR A 69 -5.85 22.19 9.59
N ALA A 70 -4.97 21.52 8.85
CA ALA A 70 -3.54 21.43 9.11
C ALA A 70 -2.73 21.37 7.79
N PRO A 71 -2.85 22.39 6.91
CA PRO A 71 -2.22 22.41 5.59
C PRO A 71 -0.69 22.32 5.62
N GLU A 72 -0.06 22.79 6.70
CA GLU A 72 1.39 22.72 6.91
C GLU A 72 1.94 21.30 6.92
N ARG A 73 1.10 20.30 7.24
CA ARG A 73 1.47 18.87 7.17
C ARG A 73 1.93 18.46 5.77
N GLN A 74 1.37 19.08 4.72
CA GLN A 74 1.67 18.75 3.33
C GLN A 74 3.10 19.13 2.92
N SER A 75 3.72 20.09 3.60
CA SER A 75 5.07 20.59 3.31
C SER A 75 6.10 20.27 4.40
N SER A 76 5.65 19.92 5.62
CA SER A 76 6.53 19.70 6.77
C SER A 76 6.72 18.23 7.16
N MET A 77 5.80 17.32 6.80
CA MET A 77 5.80 15.95 7.31
C MET A 77 5.65 14.90 6.19
N PRO A 78 6.63 13.98 6.04
CA PRO A 78 6.53 12.89 5.08
C PRO A 78 5.30 11.99 5.32
N ILE A 79 4.76 11.44 4.24
CA ILE A 79 3.52 10.64 4.25
C ILE A 79 3.61 9.43 5.19
N PHE A 80 4.79 8.83 5.34
CA PHE A 80 4.99 7.67 6.23
C PHE A 80 4.95 8.03 7.72
N LEU A 81 5.06 9.31 8.09
CA LEU A 81 4.82 9.80 9.46
C LEU A 81 3.37 10.27 9.64
N ARG A 82 2.73 10.75 8.56
CA ARG A 82 1.31 11.14 8.55
C ARG A 82 0.37 9.94 8.60
N VAL A 83 0.78 8.85 7.96
CA VAL A 83 0.07 7.57 7.84
C VAL A 83 1.05 6.45 8.20
N PRO A 84 1.25 6.16 9.50
CA PRO A 84 2.18 5.15 9.97
C PRO A 84 1.91 3.77 9.37
N PHE A 85 2.98 3.04 9.11
CA PHE A 85 2.93 1.67 8.61
C PHE A 85 2.89 0.71 9.80
N LEU A 86 1.71 0.18 10.11
CA LEU A 86 1.38 -0.40 11.42
C LEU A 86 2.32 -1.54 11.85
N GLU A 87 2.58 -2.49 10.95
CA GLU A 87 3.42 -3.66 11.23
C GLU A 87 4.93 -3.39 11.12
N ALA A 88 5.36 -2.16 10.81
CA ALA A 88 6.75 -1.87 10.52
C ALA A 88 7.62 -1.73 11.77
N VAL A 89 8.74 -2.46 11.78
CA VAL A 89 9.82 -2.35 12.75
C VAL A 89 11.08 -2.10 11.95
N PHE A 90 11.48 -0.83 11.85
CA PHE A 90 12.66 -0.44 11.09
C PHE A 90 13.73 0.13 12.02
N PRO A 91 15.02 -0.09 11.73
CA PRO A 91 16.11 0.45 12.55
C PRO A 91 16.00 1.97 12.71
N ASN A 92 16.31 2.47 13.92
CA ASN A 92 16.35 3.91 14.25
C ASN A 92 15.04 4.67 13.96
N MET A 93 13.90 3.97 13.98
CA MET A 93 12.57 4.57 13.96
C MET A 93 11.71 3.96 15.07
N PRO A 94 10.76 4.72 15.67
CA PRO A 94 9.71 4.12 16.48
C PRO A 94 8.93 3.09 15.65
N THR A 95 8.43 2.05 16.31
CA THR A 95 7.65 1.00 15.62
C THR A 95 6.37 1.59 15.02
N GLY A 96 5.78 0.90 14.04
CA GLY A 96 4.50 1.28 13.47
C GLY A 96 3.40 1.42 14.52
N VAL A 97 3.40 0.55 15.52
CA VAL A 97 2.49 0.60 16.69
C VAL A 97 2.74 1.85 17.52
N GLU A 98 4.01 2.15 17.86
CA GLU A 98 4.37 3.36 18.62
C GLU A 98 3.99 4.64 17.88
N LEU A 99 4.32 4.74 16.59
CA LEU A 99 3.95 5.88 15.74
C LEU A 99 2.43 6.05 15.71
N THR A 100 1.68 4.96 15.53
CA THR A 100 0.21 5.00 15.46
C THR A 100 -0.43 5.41 16.79
N ASN A 101 0.11 4.95 17.92
CA ASN A 101 -0.38 5.33 19.24
C ASN A 101 -0.13 6.80 19.57
N ASN A 102 0.97 7.35 19.06
CA ASN A 102 1.37 8.74 19.27
C ASN A 102 0.84 9.73 18.22
N LEU A 103 0.03 9.29 17.25
CA LEU A 103 -0.60 10.20 16.30
C LEU A 103 -1.55 11.18 17.02
N PRO A 104 -1.37 12.51 16.84
CA PRO A 104 -2.22 13.51 17.47
C PRO A 104 -3.53 13.76 16.70
N THR A 105 -3.73 13.09 15.55
CA THR A 105 -4.87 13.34 14.66
C THR A 105 -6.07 12.46 15.01
N THR A 106 -7.25 13.02 14.77
CA THR A 106 -8.54 12.34 14.84
C THR A 106 -9.27 12.63 13.53
N PRO A 107 -9.56 11.62 12.68
CA PRO A 107 -9.22 10.21 12.86
C PRO A 107 -7.73 9.91 12.70
N ARG A 108 -7.27 8.72 13.14
CA ARG A 108 -5.95 8.22 12.73
C ARG A 108 -6.04 7.56 11.36
N LEU A 109 -5.12 7.91 10.47
CA LEU A 109 -4.93 7.24 9.19
C LEU A 109 -3.80 6.21 9.36
N ILE A 110 -4.09 4.93 9.14
CA ILE A 110 -3.17 3.84 9.46
C ILE A 110 -2.97 2.99 8.22
N LYS A 111 -1.72 2.72 7.83
CA LYS A 111 -1.40 1.87 6.68
C LYS A 111 -1.11 0.44 7.14
N THR A 112 -1.57 -0.55 6.37
CA THR A 112 -1.10 -1.94 6.48
C THR A 112 -0.99 -2.64 5.13
N HIS A 113 -0.13 -3.66 5.07
CA HIS A 113 -0.03 -4.64 4.00
C HIS A 113 -0.34 -6.06 4.50
N LEU A 114 -0.82 -6.22 5.74
CA LEU A 114 -1.18 -7.52 6.27
C LEU A 114 -2.34 -8.13 5.47
N PRO A 115 -2.25 -9.43 5.13
CA PRO A 115 -3.40 -10.23 4.71
C PRO A 115 -4.55 -10.10 5.71
N VAL A 116 -5.78 -10.22 5.24
CA VAL A 116 -6.98 -9.93 6.04
C VAL A 116 -7.05 -10.73 7.35
N GLN A 117 -6.54 -11.96 7.36
CA GLN A 117 -6.50 -12.86 8.52
C GLN A 117 -5.47 -12.45 9.57
N LEU A 118 -4.49 -11.60 9.20
CA LEU A 118 -3.41 -11.13 10.05
C LEU A 118 -3.62 -9.71 10.58
N VAL A 119 -4.63 -8.99 10.08
CA VAL A 119 -5.00 -7.66 10.61
C VAL A 119 -5.43 -7.78 12.08
N PRO A 120 -4.95 -6.89 12.99
CA PRO A 120 -5.35 -6.92 14.39
C PRO A 120 -6.86 -6.93 14.57
N LYS A 121 -7.36 -7.84 15.42
CA LYS A 121 -8.81 -8.07 15.60
C LYS A 121 -9.57 -6.82 16.04
N SER A 122 -8.91 -5.94 16.79
CA SER A 122 -9.49 -4.69 17.29
C SER A 122 -10.04 -3.80 16.18
N PHE A 123 -9.48 -3.80 14.96
CA PHE A 123 -10.05 -3.05 13.83
C PHE A 123 -11.45 -3.53 13.46
N TRP A 124 -11.66 -4.85 13.50
CA TRP A 124 -12.95 -5.46 13.20
C TRP A 124 -13.94 -5.28 14.35
N GLU A 125 -13.47 -5.45 15.58
CA GLU A 125 -14.29 -5.33 16.81
C GLU A 125 -14.77 -3.89 17.04
N GLN A 126 -13.94 -2.89 16.73
CA GLN A 126 -14.29 -1.47 16.82
C GLN A 126 -15.05 -0.95 15.60
N ASN A 127 -15.33 -1.83 14.62
CA ASN A 127 -16.02 -1.49 13.39
C ASN A 127 -15.36 -0.31 12.62
N CYS A 128 -14.02 -0.25 12.63
CA CYS A 128 -13.25 0.79 11.95
C CYS A 128 -13.55 0.84 10.46
N LYS A 129 -13.38 2.02 9.84
CA LYS A 129 -13.44 2.13 8.38
C LYS A 129 -12.18 1.53 7.77
N VAL A 130 -12.35 0.73 6.72
CA VAL A 130 -11.25 0.13 5.95
C VAL A 130 -11.34 0.59 4.51
N VAL A 131 -10.26 1.16 3.99
CA VAL A 131 -10.11 1.50 2.58
C VAL A 131 -9.11 0.52 1.99
N TYR A 132 -9.59 -0.39 1.15
CA TYR A 132 -8.77 -1.35 0.43
C TYR A 132 -8.54 -0.89 -1.01
N VAL A 133 -7.29 -0.92 -1.48
CA VAL A 133 -6.97 -0.66 -2.90
C VAL A 133 -6.29 -1.87 -3.51
N ALA A 134 -6.91 -2.38 -4.59
CA ALA A 134 -6.38 -3.46 -5.39
C ALA A 134 -5.78 -2.93 -6.70
N ARG A 135 -4.82 -3.64 -7.27
CA ARG A 135 -4.24 -3.35 -8.59
C ARG A 135 -4.02 -4.65 -9.34
N ASN A 136 -4.18 -4.65 -10.66
CA ASN A 136 -3.96 -5.82 -11.48
C ASN A 136 -2.58 -6.47 -11.22
N ALA A 137 -2.56 -7.79 -11.16
CA ALA A 137 -1.40 -8.54 -10.70
C ALA A 137 -0.15 -8.31 -11.55
N LYS A 138 -0.29 -8.11 -12.87
CA LYS A 138 0.85 -7.95 -13.78
C LYS A 138 1.59 -6.62 -13.55
N ASP A 139 0.87 -5.50 -13.50
CA ASP A 139 1.48 -4.21 -13.14
C ASP A 139 1.98 -4.19 -11.69
N ASN A 140 1.29 -4.90 -10.80
CA ASN A 140 1.69 -5.00 -9.42
C ASN A 140 3.03 -5.73 -9.27
N ALA A 141 3.21 -6.89 -9.91
CA ALA A 141 4.46 -7.64 -9.96
C ALA A 141 5.64 -6.81 -10.50
N VAL A 142 5.44 -6.11 -11.62
CA VAL A 142 6.47 -5.20 -12.19
C VAL A 142 6.82 -4.07 -11.23
N SER A 143 5.79 -3.45 -10.63
CA SER A 143 6.02 -2.36 -9.69
C SER A 143 6.72 -2.83 -8.42
N TYR A 144 6.51 -4.08 -8.01
CA TYR A 144 7.12 -4.68 -6.83
C TYR A 144 8.58 -5.05 -7.11
N PHE A 145 8.87 -5.66 -8.26
CA PHE A 145 10.25 -5.92 -8.70
C PHE A 145 11.14 -4.69 -8.62
N HIS A 146 10.69 -3.57 -9.20
CA HIS A 146 11.45 -2.31 -9.14
C HIS A 146 11.57 -1.72 -7.74
N PHE A 147 10.56 -1.93 -6.89
CA PHE A 147 10.59 -1.46 -5.51
C PHE A 147 11.58 -2.24 -4.65
N GLU A 148 11.65 -3.57 -4.77
CA GLU A 148 12.62 -4.37 -4.03
C GLU A 148 14.06 -4.04 -4.46
N ARG A 149 14.27 -3.83 -5.77
CA ARG A 149 15.59 -3.43 -6.31
C ARG A 149 16.12 -2.13 -5.68
N MET A 150 15.25 -1.13 -5.54
CA MET A 150 15.65 0.17 -4.98
C MET A 150 15.64 0.22 -3.45
N ASN A 151 14.91 -0.67 -2.77
CA ASN A 151 14.68 -0.56 -1.33
C ASN A 151 15.48 -1.60 -0.55
N GLN A 152 16.49 -1.17 0.24
CA GLN A 152 17.40 -2.07 0.93
C GLN A 152 16.78 -2.84 2.12
N ILE A 153 15.59 -2.42 2.60
CA ILE A 153 14.79 -3.18 3.59
C ILE A 153 13.91 -4.26 2.96
N GLN A 154 14.16 -4.62 1.70
CA GLN A 154 13.49 -5.73 1.03
C GLN A 154 14.50 -6.83 0.70
N PRO A 155 14.05 -8.10 0.61
CA PRO A 155 14.89 -9.19 0.14
C PRO A 155 15.52 -8.89 -1.22
N GLU A 156 16.58 -9.63 -1.55
CA GLU A 156 17.21 -9.50 -2.86
C GLU A 156 16.22 -9.98 -3.95
N PRO A 157 15.84 -9.12 -4.91
CA PRO A 157 14.84 -9.48 -5.91
C PRO A 157 15.35 -10.47 -6.97
N GLY A 158 16.67 -10.55 -7.19
CA GLY A 158 17.24 -11.32 -8.29
C GLY A 158 16.88 -10.75 -9.66
N ASP A 159 16.90 -11.61 -10.69
CA ASP A 159 16.47 -11.25 -12.04
C ASP A 159 14.94 -11.33 -12.21
N TRP A 160 14.43 -10.70 -13.27
CA TRP A 160 12.98 -10.63 -13.52
C TRP A 160 12.30 -12.00 -13.68
N ASN A 161 12.96 -12.99 -14.29
CA ASN A 161 12.34 -14.30 -14.54
C ASN A 161 12.14 -15.05 -13.22
N SER A 162 13.19 -15.09 -12.40
CA SER A 162 13.15 -15.66 -11.04
C SER A 162 12.15 -14.90 -10.16
N TYR A 163 12.12 -13.57 -10.27
CA TYR A 163 11.20 -12.73 -9.51
C TYR A 163 9.73 -13.03 -9.84
N LEU A 164 9.39 -13.11 -11.13
CA LEU A 164 8.04 -13.38 -11.59
C LEU A 164 7.56 -14.75 -11.11
N GLN A 165 8.42 -15.77 -11.18
CA GLN A 165 8.07 -17.10 -10.67
C GLN A 165 7.81 -17.08 -9.16
N MET A 166 8.66 -16.42 -8.38
CA MET A 166 8.43 -16.26 -6.93
C MET A 166 7.14 -15.51 -6.62
N PHE A 167 6.75 -14.52 -7.44
CA PHE A 167 5.48 -13.82 -7.29
C PHE A 167 4.29 -14.76 -7.55
N MET A 168 4.33 -15.57 -8.61
CA MET A 168 3.29 -16.57 -8.92
C MET A 168 3.18 -17.64 -7.84
N ASP A 169 4.32 -18.06 -7.28
CA ASP A 169 4.37 -19.05 -6.19
C ASP A 169 3.91 -18.47 -4.83
N GLY A 170 3.65 -17.17 -4.74
CA GLY A 170 3.26 -16.49 -3.50
C GLY A 170 4.41 -16.29 -2.49
N LYS A 171 5.65 -16.45 -2.94
CA LYS A 171 6.88 -16.33 -2.12
C LYS A 171 7.42 -14.90 -2.12
N LYS A 172 6.54 -13.93 -1.91
CA LYS A 172 6.88 -12.50 -1.75
C LYS A 172 6.43 -12.03 -0.37
N VAL A 173 7.02 -10.93 0.10
CA VAL A 173 6.64 -10.39 1.41
C VAL A 173 5.15 -10.03 1.39
N PHE A 174 4.43 -10.39 2.46
CA PHE A 174 2.96 -10.39 2.56
C PHE A 174 2.24 -11.48 1.76
N GLY A 175 3.00 -12.45 1.24
CA GLY A 175 2.49 -13.68 0.66
C GLY A 175 1.88 -13.55 -0.74
N PRO A 176 0.98 -14.47 -1.12
CA PRO A 176 0.37 -14.50 -2.44
C PRO A 176 -0.59 -13.34 -2.69
N TRP A 177 -0.34 -12.60 -3.78
CA TRP A 177 -1.23 -11.52 -4.25
C TRP A 177 -2.68 -11.99 -4.40
N TYR A 178 -2.89 -13.20 -4.93
CA TYR A 178 -4.22 -13.76 -5.21
C TYR A 178 -5.06 -13.87 -3.94
N ASP A 179 -4.51 -14.52 -2.90
CA ASP A 179 -5.22 -14.70 -1.64
C ASP A 179 -5.39 -13.38 -0.90
N HIS A 180 -4.43 -12.45 -1.03
CA HIS A 180 -4.55 -11.13 -0.44
C HIS A 180 -5.72 -10.34 -1.04
N VAL A 181 -5.82 -10.23 -2.37
CA VAL A 181 -6.92 -9.46 -2.99
C VAL A 181 -8.28 -10.13 -2.83
N CYS A 182 -8.33 -11.47 -2.86
CA CYS A 182 -9.55 -12.24 -2.66
C CYS A 182 -10.02 -12.20 -1.21
N GLY A 183 -9.12 -12.33 -0.23
CA GLY A 183 -9.48 -12.30 1.20
C GLY A 183 -10.13 -10.98 1.61
N TYR A 184 -9.61 -9.83 1.15
CA TYR A 184 -10.27 -8.54 1.37
C TYR A 184 -11.59 -8.39 0.59
N TRP A 185 -11.69 -9.01 -0.59
CA TRP A 185 -12.93 -9.00 -1.39
C TRP A 185 -14.05 -9.82 -0.75
N GLU A 186 -13.71 -10.96 -0.14
CA GLU A 186 -14.61 -11.80 0.65
C GLU A 186 -15.01 -11.10 1.94
N LYS A 187 -14.04 -10.50 2.65
CA LYS A 187 -14.30 -9.72 3.87
C LYS A 187 -15.29 -8.59 3.61
N LYS A 188 -15.19 -7.89 2.47
CA LYS A 188 -16.14 -6.85 2.05
C LYS A 188 -17.60 -7.35 2.04
N GLN A 189 -17.85 -8.63 1.76
CA GLN A 189 -19.21 -9.17 1.73
C GLN A 189 -19.84 -9.29 3.12
N THR A 190 -19.00 -9.39 4.16
CA THR A 190 -19.45 -9.58 5.56
C THR A 190 -19.19 -8.35 6.45
N TYR A 191 -18.41 -7.38 5.96
CA TYR A 191 -18.01 -6.21 6.72
C TYR A 191 -18.33 -4.93 5.93
N SER A 192 -19.42 -4.26 6.31
CA SER A 192 -19.97 -3.10 5.59
C SER A 192 -19.05 -1.87 5.60
N ASN A 193 -18.19 -1.75 6.61
CA ASN A 193 -17.25 -0.64 6.75
C ASN A 193 -15.94 -0.86 5.97
N LEU A 194 -15.97 -1.60 4.87
CA LEU A 194 -14.84 -1.79 3.95
C LEU A 194 -15.19 -1.28 2.55
N HIS A 195 -14.47 -0.25 2.12
CA HIS A 195 -14.53 0.30 0.76
C HIS A 195 -13.41 -0.30 -0.09
N TYR A 196 -13.76 -1.00 -1.16
CA TYR A 196 -12.81 -1.70 -2.03
C TYR A 196 -12.70 -0.95 -3.36
N MET A 197 -11.52 -0.41 -3.62
CA MET A 197 -11.17 0.41 -4.78
C MET A 197 -10.22 -0.34 -5.71
N PHE A 198 -10.17 0.10 -6.96
CA PHE A 198 -9.20 -0.38 -7.95
C PHE A 198 -8.29 0.76 -8.37
N PHE A 199 -6.99 0.51 -8.38
CA PHE A 199 -5.98 1.44 -8.88
C PHE A 199 -6.30 1.87 -10.31
N GLU A 200 -6.81 0.94 -11.12
CA GLU A 200 -7.21 1.21 -12.49
C GLU A 200 -8.34 2.25 -12.57
N ASP A 201 -9.35 2.15 -11.71
CA ASP A 201 -10.45 3.11 -11.67
C ASP A 201 -9.96 4.49 -11.22
N MET A 202 -9.00 4.53 -10.29
CA MET A 202 -8.38 5.78 -9.83
C MET A 202 -7.57 6.47 -10.94
N VAL A 203 -6.86 5.71 -11.78
CA VAL A 203 -6.13 6.24 -12.94
C VAL A 203 -7.09 6.72 -14.03
N GLU A 204 -8.15 5.98 -14.28
CA GLU A 204 -9.15 6.35 -15.30
C GLU A 204 -9.91 7.62 -14.92
N ASN A 205 -10.35 7.75 -13.67
CA ASN A 205 -11.08 8.91 -13.21
C ASN A 205 -10.90 9.12 -11.69
N THR A 206 -9.85 9.87 -11.34
CA THR A 206 -9.52 10.16 -9.94
C THR A 206 -10.65 10.89 -9.20
N ASP A 207 -11.27 11.89 -9.82
CA ASP A 207 -12.33 12.69 -9.17
C ASP A 207 -13.56 11.83 -8.80
N ARG A 208 -13.97 10.92 -9.70
CA ARG A 208 -15.04 9.94 -9.44
C ARG A 208 -14.71 9.05 -8.25
N GLU A 209 -13.47 8.54 -8.17
CA GLU A 209 -13.07 7.68 -7.06
C GLU A 209 -12.91 8.46 -5.74
N VAL A 210 -12.50 9.72 -5.79
CA VAL A 210 -12.49 10.63 -4.61
C VAL A 210 -13.92 10.88 -4.13
N GLU A 211 -14.87 11.14 -5.02
CA GLU A 211 -16.29 11.34 -4.67
C GLU A 211 -16.91 10.11 -4.00
N ARG A 212 -16.63 8.91 -4.53
CA ARG A 212 -17.05 7.63 -3.92
C ARG A 212 -16.43 7.44 -2.54
N LEU A 213 -15.15 7.79 -2.40
CA LEU A 213 -14.45 7.72 -1.13
C LEU A 213 -15.05 8.70 -0.10
N CYS A 214 -15.34 9.95 -0.48
CA CYS A 214 -16.04 10.91 0.39
C CYS A 214 -17.40 10.37 0.85
N SER A 215 -18.17 9.78 -0.07
CA SER A 215 -19.48 9.17 0.23
C SER A 215 -19.36 8.05 1.26
N PHE A 216 -18.37 7.17 1.12
CA PHE A 216 -18.08 6.11 2.09
C PHE A 216 -17.65 6.66 3.45
N LEU A 217 -16.82 7.72 3.46
CA LEU A 217 -16.33 8.34 4.68
C LEU A 217 -17.39 9.18 5.39
N GLY A 218 -18.50 9.51 4.74
CA GLY A 218 -19.52 10.43 5.24
C GLY A 218 -19.06 11.89 5.22
N LEU A 219 -18.18 12.24 4.28
CA LEU A 219 -17.64 13.59 4.14
C LEU A 219 -18.39 14.36 3.05
N SER A 220 -18.85 15.56 3.39
CA SER A 220 -19.35 16.54 2.41
C SER A 220 -18.16 17.36 1.91
N THR A 221 -17.55 16.96 0.81
CA THR A 221 -16.43 17.68 0.19
C THR A 221 -16.93 18.45 -1.03
N PRO A 222 -16.96 19.79 -0.99
CA PRO A 222 -17.31 20.64 -2.13
C PRO A 222 -16.49 20.31 -3.39
N THR A 223 -17.07 20.55 -4.56
CA THR A 223 -16.43 20.22 -5.86
C THR A 223 -15.06 20.88 -6.03
N ASP A 224 -14.91 22.14 -5.63
CA ASP A 224 -13.65 22.88 -5.69
C ASP A 224 -12.56 22.28 -4.79
N GLU A 225 -12.92 21.77 -3.61
CA GLU A 225 -12.00 21.03 -2.75
C GLU A 225 -11.58 19.70 -3.39
N ARG A 226 -12.51 18.96 -3.99
CA ARG A 226 -12.17 17.71 -4.70
C ARG A 226 -11.28 17.94 -5.91
N GLU A 227 -11.52 19.01 -6.67
CA GLU A 227 -10.67 19.40 -7.80
C GLU A 227 -9.23 19.69 -7.33
N LYS A 228 -9.09 20.42 -6.21
CA LYS A 228 -7.78 20.69 -5.60
C LYS A 228 -7.09 19.40 -5.15
N ILE A 229 -7.82 18.48 -4.51
CA ILE A 229 -7.29 17.18 -4.10
C ILE A 229 -6.85 16.37 -5.31
N THR A 230 -7.68 16.29 -6.36
CA THR A 230 -7.37 15.57 -7.60
C THR A 230 -6.10 16.12 -8.25
N LYS A 231 -5.96 17.45 -8.33
CA LYS A 231 -4.76 18.10 -8.87
C LYS A 231 -3.52 17.79 -8.03
N ASN A 232 -3.62 17.88 -6.70
CA ASN A 232 -2.48 17.68 -5.80
C ASN A 232 -2.05 16.21 -5.70
N THR A 233 -2.98 15.29 -5.96
CA THR A 233 -2.74 13.84 -5.91
C THR A 233 -2.44 13.26 -7.29
N HIS A 234 -2.44 14.09 -8.34
CA HIS A 234 -1.96 13.68 -9.65
C HIS A 234 -0.50 13.19 -9.56
N PHE A 235 -0.16 12.16 -10.34
CA PHE A 235 1.12 11.46 -10.24
C PHE A 235 2.32 12.40 -10.32
N ASP A 236 2.34 13.34 -11.28
CA ASP A 236 3.46 14.28 -11.44
C ASP A 236 3.60 15.25 -10.26
N ALA A 237 2.48 15.67 -9.66
CA ALA A 237 2.51 16.52 -8.47
C ALA A 237 3.09 15.76 -7.27
N MET A 238 2.63 14.53 -7.04
CA MET A 238 3.14 13.68 -5.97
C MET A 238 4.60 13.26 -6.18
N LYS A 239 5.04 13.09 -7.44
CA LYS A 239 6.42 12.78 -7.81
C LYS A 239 7.38 13.91 -7.45
N GLN A 240 6.95 15.15 -7.61
CA GLN A 240 7.75 16.34 -7.25
C GLN A 240 7.68 16.66 -5.75
N ASN A 241 6.64 16.21 -5.05
CA ASN A 241 6.47 16.46 -3.63
C ASN A 241 7.34 15.52 -2.77
N LYS A 242 8.37 16.09 -2.12
CA LYS A 242 9.27 15.38 -1.18
C LYS A 242 8.54 14.72 -0.01
N MET A 243 7.36 15.22 0.37
CA MET A 243 6.54 14.68 1.45
C MET A 243 5.70 13.46 1.02
N THR A 244 5.72 13.08 -0.25
CA THR A 244 5.00 11.89 -0.76
C THR A 244 5.86 10.97 -1.60
N ASN A 245 6.93 11.46 -2.22
CA ASN A 245 7.76 10.67 -3.15
C ASN A 245 8.82 9.80 -2.47
N TYR A 246 8.91 9.80 -1.14
CA TYR A 246 9.87 9.04 -0.33
C TYR A 246 11.35 9.43 -0.51
N SER A 247 11.67 10.53 -1.20
CA SER A 247 13.06 10.94 -1.43
C SER A 247 13.82 11.34 -0.16
N THR A 248 13.15 11.37 1.00
CA THR A 248 13.75 11.62 2.31
C THR A 248 14.24 10.34 3.00
N LEU A 249 13.96 9.15 2.46
CA LEU A 249 14.46 7.89 2.99
C LEU A 249 15.74 7.47 2.25
N THR A 250 16.86 7.43 2.96
CA THR A 250 18.18 7.07 2.41
C THR A 250 18.33 5.58 2.11
N VAL A 251 17.51 4.73 2.73
CA VAL A 251 17.46 3.28 2.48
C VAL A 251 16.95 2.90 1.09
N MET A 252 16.37 3.88 0.39
CA MET A 252 15.87 3.74 -0.97
C MET A 252 16.85 4.39 -1.94
N ASP A 253 17.42 3.60 -2.85
CA ASP A 253 18.32 4.08 -3.89
C ASP A 253 17.53 4.45 -5.16
N PHE A 254 17.25 5.74 -5.28
CA PHE A 254 16.48 6.30 -6.41
C PHE A 254 17.26 6.27 -7.73
N SER A 255 18.57 6.02 -7.73
CA SER A 255 19.35 5.82 -8.95
C SER A 255 19.04 4.48 -9.62
N ILE A 256 18.65 3.46 -8.83
CA ILE A 256 18.20 2.15 -9.33
C ILE A 256 16.76 2.25 -9.85
N SER A 257 15.87 2.81 -9.04
CA SER A 257 14.49 3.08 -9.45
C SER A 257 13.85 4.13 -8.54
N PRO A 258 13.20 5.17 -9.08
CA PRO A 258 12.45 6.10 -8.25
C PRO A 258 11.18 5.45 -7.69
N PHE A 259 10.81 5.78 -6.44
CA PHE A 259 9.58 5.28 -5.82
C PHE A 259 8.33 5.65 -6.67
N MET A 260 8.25 6.91 -7.08
CA MET A 260 7.26 7.41 -8.03
C MET A 260 7.71 7.10 -9.46
N ARG A 261 7.59 5.82 -9.87
CA ARG A 261 8.16 5.28 -11.10
C ARG A 261 7.45 5.73 -12.38
N LYS A 262 6.22 5.25 -12.61
CA LYS A 262 5.44 5.52 -13.84
C LYS A 262 3.96 5.85 -13.63
N GLY A 263 3.35 5.47 -12.50
CA GLY A 263 1.98 5.89 -12.16
C GLY A 263 0.87 5.49 -13.14
N LYS A 264 1.08 4.48 -14.00
CA LYS A 264 0.16 4.11 -15.08
C LYS A 264 -0.31 2.65 -15.00
N VAL A 265 -1.35 2.34 -15.76
CA VAL A 265 -1.84 0.99 -16.02
C VAL A 265 -1.29 0.48 -17.37
N GLY A 266 -0.95 -0.80 -17.44
CA GLY A 266 -0.48 -1.47 -18.65
C GLY A 266 1.03 -1.41 -18.86
N ASP A 267 1.82 -0.99 -17.87
CA ASP A 267 3.29 -0.99 -18.01
C ASP A 267 3.86 -2.40 -18.08
N TRP A 268 3.15 -3.40 -17.55
CA TRP A 268 3.53 -4.79 -17.62
C TRP A 268 3.86 -5.28 -19.04
N LYS A 269 3.24 -4.71 -20.08
CA LYS A 269 3.55 -5.04 -21.50
C LYS A 269 5.00 -4.74 -21.90
N ASN A 270 5.69 -3.86 -21.17
CA ASN A 270 7.10 -3.53 -21.41
C ASN A 270 8.08 -4.45 -20.67
N HIS A 271 7.58 -5.40 -19.88
CA HIS A 271 8.39 -6.25 -19.00
C HIS A 271 8.14 -7.74 -19.23
N PHE A 272 6.89 -8.13 -19.45
CA PHE A 272 6.54 -9.52 -19.75
C PHE A 272 6.93 -9.86 -21.18
N THR A 273 7.62 -10.99 -21.36
CA THR A 273 7.66 -11.64 -22.67
C THR A 273 6.29 -12.25 -23.00
N VAL A 274 6.05 -12.58 -24.27
CA VAL A 274 4.80 -13.26 -24.69
C VAL A 274 4.61 -14.57 -23.93
N ALA A 275 5.67 -15.39 -23.84
CA ALA A 275 5.62 -16.67 -23.12
C ALA A 275 5.35 -16.49 -21.62
N GLN A 276 5.98 -15.51 -20.97
CA GLN A 276 5.69 -15.19 -19.57
C GLN A 276 4.23 -14.75 -19.38
N ASN A 277 3.71 -13.97 -20.32
CA ASN A 277 2.33 -13.51 -20.25
C ASN A 277 1.34 -14.67 -20.36
N GLU A 278 1.54 -15.57 -21.32
CA GLU A 278 0.68 -16.75 -21.53
C GLU A 278 0.69 -17.67 -20.30
N GLN A 279 1.87 -17.98 -19.78
CA GLN A 279 2.03 -18.78 -18.56
C GLN A 279 1.36 -18.10 -17.35
N PHE A 280 1.53 -16.79 -17.20
CA PHE A 280 0.92 -16.03 -16.12
C PHE A 280 -0.60 -16.03 -16.24
N ASP A 281 -1.16 -15.88 -17.45
CA ASP A 281 -2.61 -15.85 -17.68
C ASP A 281 -3.28 -17.21 -17.35
N GLU A 282 -2.64 -18.33 -17.71
CA GLU A 282 -3.12 -19.66 -17.34
C GLU A 282 -3.10 -19.86 -15.82
N HIS A 283 -1.99 -19.51 -15.16
CA HIS A 283 -1.90 -19.58 -13.71
C HIS A 283 -2.93 -18.67 -13.01
N TYR A 284 -3.06 -17.43 -13.49
CA TYR A 284 -4.02 -16.45 -12.95
C TYR A 284 -5.45 -16.97 -13.05
N LYS A 285 -5.83 -17.57 -14.18
CA LYS A 285 -7.15 -18.15 -14.39
C LYS A 285 -7.46 -19.22 -13.35
N GLU A 286 -6.51 -20.11 -13.06
CA GLU A 286 -6.69 -21.14 -12.04
C GLU A 286 -6.77 -20.58 -10.62
N LYS A 287 -5.94 -19.59 -10.27
CA LYS A 287 -5.95 -18.96 -8.94
C LYS A 287 -7.20 -18.11 -8.69
N MET A 288 -7.76 -17.50 -9.72
CA MET A 288 -8.88 -16.56 -9.61
C MET A 288 -10.24 -17.16 -10.02
N LYS A 289 -10.32 -18.47 -10.29
CA LYS A 289 -11.55 -19.11 -10.83
C LYS A 289 -12.78 -19.03 -9.92
N ASN A 290 -12.58 -18.92 -8.61
CA ASN A 290 -13.66 -18.97 -7.60
C ASN A 290 -14.09 -17.59 -7.08
N THR A 291 -13.58 -16.50 -7.65
CA THR A 291 -13.93 -15.13 -7.23
C THR A 291 -14.69 -14.38 -8.31
N THR A 292 -15.55 -13.44 -7.88
CA THR A 292 -16.23 -12.49 -8.77
C THR A 292 -15.38 -11.26 -9.09
N LEU A 293 -14.20 -11.15 -8.47
CA LEU A 293 -13.28 -10.04 -8.61
C LEU A 293 -12.73 -9.95 -10.03
N LYS A 294 -12.79 -8.76 -10.64
CA LYS A 294 -12.32 -8.51 -12.01
C LYS A 294 -11.36 -7.34 -12.02
N PHE A 295 -10.25 -7.50 -12.74
CA PHE A 295 -9.23 -6.47 -12.90
C PHE A 295 -9.10 -6.07 -14.36
N ARG A 296 -8.74 -4.80 -14.58
CA ARG A 296 -8.36 -4.29 -15.90
C ARG A 296 -6.84 -4.25 -16.00
N THR A 297 -6.28 -4.69 -17.13
CA THR A 297 -4.84 -4.66 -17.38
C THR A 297 -4.43 -3.54 -18.33
N GLN A 298 -5.41 -2.72 -18.73
CA GLN A 298 -5.29 -1.55 -19.61
C GLN A 298 -6.49 -0.63 -19.37
N ILE A 299 -6.31 0.66 -19.62
CA ILE A 299 -7.34 1.71 -19.58
C ILE A 299 -7.33 2.37 -20.95
#